data_AF-A0A9E6ABE8-F1
#
_entry.id   AF-A0A9E6ABE8-F1
#
_cell.length_a   1.000
_cell.length_b   1.000
_cell.length_c   1.000
_cell.angle_alpha   90.00
_cell.angle_beta   90.00
_cell.angle_gamma   90.00
#
_symmetry.space_group_name_H-M   'P 1'
#
loop_
_entity.id
_entity.type
_entity.pdbx_description
1 polymer ?
#
loop_
_entity_poly.entity_id
_entity_poly.type
_entity_poly.pdbx_seq_one_letter_code
_entity_poly.pdbx_strand_id
1 'polypeptide(L)'
;MKTKIDWNSSFSNEWSFVGEGKDFKEVEVQEFIDSFFSEGELYIVINRHHAYEIPKREASSNVKVNLQKQDVTLSNKTFDKMIEFNYIGVAKHGAINS
;
A
#
# COMPACT_ATOMS: atom_id res chain seq x y z
N MET A 1 -20.12 0.86 15.03
CA MET A 1 -18.73 0.86 15.51
C MET A 1 -17.90 1.57 14.43
N LYS A 2 -17.34 2.75 14.68
CA LYS A 2 -16.46 3.42 13.71
C LYS A 2 -15.06 2.86 13.93
N THR A 3 -14.73 1.81 13.21
CA THR A 3 -13.36 1.30 13.11
C THR A 3 -12.56 2.28 12.26
N LYS A 4 -11.51 2.86 12.84
CA LYS A 4 -10.61 3.82 12.18
C LYS A 4 -9.27 3.11 11.96
N ILE A 5 -8.65 3.33 10.81
CA ILE A 5 -7.27 2.92 10.57
C ILE A 5 -6.34 3.85 11.38
N ASP A 6 -5.51 3.25 12.22
CA ASP A 6 -4.44 3.94 12.92
C ASP A 6 -3.19 3.88 12.05
N TRP A 7 -2.84 5.04 11.47
CA TRP A 7 -1.65 5.21 10.64
C TRP A 7 -0.39 5.14 11.50
N ASN A 8 0.56 4.32 11.09
CA ASN A 8 1.81 4.15 11.81
C ASN A 8 2.74 5.32 11.47
N SER A 9 3.12 6.09 12.50
CA SER A 9 4.10 7.18 12.37
C SER A 9 5.47 6.70 12.83
N SER A 10 6.31 6.31 11.87
CA SER A 10 7.71 6.03 12.19
C SER A 10 8.46 7.36 12.34
N PHE A 11 9.12 7.59 13.48
CA PHE A 11 9.98 8.76 13.73
C PHE A 11 9.34 10.13 13.45
N SER A 12 8.09 10.35 13.87
CA SER A 12 7.29 11.59 13.66
C SER A 12 6.77 11.85 12.24
N ASN A 13 6.97 10.91 11.30
CA ASN A 13 6.42 11.01 9.96
C ASN A 13 5.62 9.75 9.60
N GLU A 14 4.39 9.93 9.11
CA GLU A 14 3.54 8.81 8.65
C GLU A 14 4.00 8.25 7.29
N TRP A 15 4.93 8.94 6.63
CA TRP A 15 5.31 8.69 5.25
C TRP A 15 6.72 8.14 5.12
N SER A 16 6.85 7.05 4.36
CA SER A 16 8.09 6.44 3.91
C SER A 16 8.31 6.74 2.42
N PHE A 17 9.53 7.09 2.03
CA PHE A 17 9.87 7.31 0.63
C PHE A 17 10.00 5.97 -0.12
N VAL A 18 9.29 5.84 -1.25
CA VAL A 18 9.27 4.63 -2.08
C VAL A 18 9.75 4.88 -3.53
N GLY A 19 9.97 6.14 -3.90
CA GLY A 19 10.36 6.56 -5.25
C GLY A 19 9.20 6.53 -6.26
N GLU A 20 9.46 7.01 -7.47
CA GLU A 20 8.48 7.01 -8.57
C GLU A 20 9.15 6.67 -9.92
N GLY A 21 8.36 6.21 -10.90
CA GLY A 21 8.83 5.94 -12.24
C GLY A 21 10.01 4.96 -12.29
N LYS A 22 11.19 5.45 -12.71
CA LYS A 22 12.43 4.67 -12.79
C LYS A 22 13.12 4.49 -11.44
N ASP A 23 12.85 5.39 -10.50
CA ASP A 23 13.47 5.41 -9.17
C ASP A 23 12.62 4.67 -8.13
N PHE A 24 11.52 4.05 -8.55
CA PHE A 24 10.67 3.25 -7.68
C PHE A 24 11.44 2.05 -7.12
N LYS A 25 11.49 1.96 -5.80
CA LYS A 25 12.23 0.95 -5.02
C LYS A 25 11.44 -0.36 -4.92
N GLU A 26 11.22 -1.00 -6.07
CA GLU A 26 10.30 -2.15 -6.20
C GLU A 26 10.58 -3.30 -5.23
N VAL A 27 11.86 -3.62 -4.99
CA VAL A 27 12.27 -4.68 -4.06
C VAL A 27 11.97 -4.29 -2.61
N GLU A 28 12.39 -3.09 -2.19
CA GLU A 28 12.17 -2.60 -0.83
C GLU A 28 10.67 -2.45 -0.52
N VAL A 29 9.89 -2.01 -1.50
CA VAL A 29 8.43 -1.94 -1.39
C VAL A 29 7.82 -3.33 -1.24
N GLN A 30 8.31 -4.32 -2.00
CA GLN A 30 7.82 -5.70 -1.88
C GLN A 30 8.14 -6.29 -0.49
N GLU A 31 9.38 -6.11 -0.01
CA GLU A 31 9.80 -6.55 1.34
C GLU A 31 8.93 -5.90 2.43
N PHE A 32 8.63 -4.60 2.28
CA PHE A 32 7.74 -3.89 3.17
C PHE A 32 6.31 -4.47 3.15
N ILE A 33 5.73 -4.67 1.96
CA ILE A 33 4.41 -5.30 1.78
C ILE A 33 4.38 -6.68 2.44
N ASP A 34 5.42 -7.50 2.22
CA ASP A 34 5.51 -8.84 2.77
C ASP A 34 5.64 -8.85 4.30
N SER A 35 6.29 -7.84 4.88
CA SER A 35 6.39 -7.68 6.33
C SER A 35 5.07 -7.21 6.98
N PHE A 36 4.26 -6.43 6.26
CA PHE A 36 3.05 -5.81 6.80
C PHE A 36 1.80 -6.70 6.64
N PHE A 37 1.70 -7.39 5.50
CA PHE A 37 0.59 -8.30 5.18
C PHE A 37 1.02 -9.76 5.32
N SER A 38 0.26 -10.52 6.11
CA SER A 38 0.42 -11.97 6.24
C SER A 38 -0.29 -12.74 5.13
N GLU A 39 -1.24 -12.09 4.45
CA GLU A 39 -2.13 -12.65 3.46
C GLU A 39 -1.41 -12.94 2.13
N GLY A 40 -1.82 -14.01 1.45
CA GLY A 40 -1.27 -14.36 0.13
C GLY A 40 -1.85 -13.53 -1.03
N GLU A 41 -3.03 -12.95 -0.82
CA GLU A 41 -3.79 -12.15 -1.79
C GLU A 41 -4.16 -10.81 -1.16
N LEU A 42 -4.10 -9.74 -1.94
CA LEU A 42 -4.41 -8.37 -1.53
C LEU A 42 -5.40 -7.73 -2.50
N TYR A 43 -6.13 -6.73 -2.05
CA TYR A 43 -6.85 -5.83 -2.94
C TYR A 43 -5.95 -4.67 -3.33
N ILE A 44 -5.89 -4.37 -4.61
CA ILE A 44 -5.41 -3.08 -5.12
C ILE A 44 -6.62 -2.20 -5.41
N VAL A 45 -6.62 -1.00 -4.85
CA VAL A 45 -7.66 0.02 -5.00
C VAL A 45 -7.04 1.25 -5.64
N ILE A 46 -7.40 1.46 -6.89
CA ILE A 46 -6.90 2.54 -7.73
C ILE A 46 -7.91 3.70 -7.70
N ASN A 47 -9.20 3.39 -7.78
CA ASN A 47 -10.30 4.31 -7.55
C ASN A 47 -11.60 3.54 -7.23
N ARG A 48 -12.71 4.25 -6.99
CA ARG A 48 -14.01 3.65 -6.64
C ARG A 48 -14.59 2.67 -7.68
N HIS A 49 -14.10 2.70 -8.91
CA HIS A 49 -14.53 1.83 -10.02
C HIS A 49 -13.46 0.82 -10.41
N HIS A 50 -12.25 0.92 -9.86
CA HIS A 50 -11.11 0.09 -10.22
C HIS A 50 -10.45 -0.43 -8.95
N ALA A 51 -11.01 -1.53 -8.47
CA ALA A 51 -10.49 -2.30 -7.36
C ALA A 51 -10.59 -3.79 -7.69
N TYR A 52 -9.51 -4.53 -7.47
CA TYR A 52 -9.45 -5.96 -7.80
C TYR A 52 -8.43 -6.69 -6.92
N GLU A 53 -8.56 -8.00 -6.83
CA GLU A 53 -7.68 -8.87 -6.05
C GLU A 53 -6.42 -9.21 -6.87
N ILE A 54 -5.26 -9.21 -6.22
CA ILE A 54 -3.97 -9.54 -6.79
C ILE A 54 -3.14 -10.43 -5.84
N PRO A 55 -2.28 -11.31 -6.38
CA PRO A 55 -1.32 -12.05 -5.57
C PRO A 55 -0.34 -11.08 -4.88
N LYS A 56 -0.07 -11.28 -3.59
CA LYS A 56 0.86 -10.43 -2.82
C LYS A 56 2.25 -10.36 -3.46
N ARG A 57 2.71 -11.46 -4.06
CA ARG A 57 4.01 -11.53 -4.77
C ARG A 57 4.11 -10.61 -5.99
N GLU A 58 2.98 -10.11 -6.49
CA GLU A 58 2.88 -9.22 -7.66
C GLU A 58 2.53 -7.79 -7.24
N ALA A 59 2.44 -7.52 -5.92
CA ALA A 59 1.90 -6.28 -5.39
C ALA A 59 2.78 -5.07 -5.71
N SER A 60 4.10 -5.12 -5.45
CA SER A 60 4.98 -3.98 -5.74
C SER A 60 5.02 -3.63 -7.22
N SER A 61 4.97 -4.63 -8.10
CA SER A 61 4.93 -4.44 -9.55
C SER A 61 3.63 -3.77 -10.00
N ASN A 62 2.49 -4.21 -9.46
CA ASN A 62 1.20 -3.56 -9.72
C ASN A 62 1.16 -2.12 -9.20
N VAL A 63 1.73 -1.85 -8.02
CA VAL A 63 1.85 -0.49 -7.48
C VAL A 63 2.68 0.37 -8.43
N LYS A 64 3.89 -0.08 -8.82
CA LYS A 64 4.78 0.66 -9.73
C LYS A 64 4.11 1.10 -11.03
N VAL A 65 3.33 0.20 -11.64
CA VAL A 65 2.65 0.47 -12.91
C VAL A 65 1.57 1.55 -12.75
N ASN A 66 0.81 1.51 -11.66
CA ASN A 66 -0.31 2.41 -11.45
C ASN A 66 0.10 3.75 -10.82
N LEU A 67 1.14 3.76 -9.98
CA LEU A 67 1.60 4.93 -9.24
C LEU A 67 2.07 6.08 -10.14
N GLN A 68 2.50 5.78 -11.37
CA GLN A 68 2.91 6.78 -12.36
C GLN A 68 1.80 7.77 -12.77
N LYS A 69 0.54 7.44 -12.48
CA LYS A 69 -0.62 8.23 -12.94
C LYS A 69 -1.50 8.70 -11.80
N GLN A 70 -1.48 7.99 -10.67
CA GLN A 70 -2.43 8.20 -9.58
C GLN A 70 -2.03 7.45 -8.32
N ASP A 71 -2.67 7.81 -7.21
CA ASP A 71 -2.54 7.12 -5.95
C ASP A 71 -3.07 5.69 -6.04
N VAL A 72 -2.44 4.82 -5.25
CA VAL A 72 -2.75 3.39 -5.19
C VAL A 72 -2.86 2.99 -3.73
N THR A 73 -3.92 2.28 -3.37
CA THR A 73 -4.04 1.67 -2.04
C THR A 73 -3.94 0.16 -2.16
N LEU A 74 -3.15 -0.47 -1.30
CA LEU A 74 -3.23 -1.90 -1.05
C LEU A 74 -4.00 -2.13 0.24
N SER A 75 -4.88 -3.12 0.27
CA SER A 75 -5.55 -3.55 1.49
C SER A 75 -5.66 -5.06 1.56
N ASN A 76 -5.82 -5.59 2.77
CA ASN A 76 -6.28 -6.96 2.93
C ASN A 76 -7.79 -7.08 2.68
N LYS A 77 -8.32 -8.31 2.69
CA LYS A 77 -9.74 -8.59 2.35
C LYS A 77 -10.75 -8.02 3.35
N THR A 78 -10.33 -7.85 4.60
CA THR A 78 -11.16 -7.31 5.68
C THR A 78 -11.10 -5.79 5.76
N PHE A 79 -10.26 -5.14 4.94
CA PHE A 79 -10.03 -3.69 4.96
C PHE A 79 -9.61 -3.16 6.34
N ASP A 80 -8.95 -4.00 7.13
CA ASP A 80 -8.42 -3.62 8.44
C ASP A 80 -6.94 -3.27 8.41
N LYS A 81 -6.24 -3.58 7.32
CA LYS A 81 -4.86 -3.17 7.06
C LYS A 81 -4.76 -2.53 5.69
N MET A 82 -4.07 -1.39 5.61
CA MET A 82 -3.90 -0.64 4.36
C MET A 82 -2.50 -0.06 4.23
N ILE A 83 -2.03 0.04 2.98
CA ILE A 83 -0.89 0.87 2.58
C ILE A 83 -1.40 1.82 1.50
N GLU A 84 -1.27 3.13 1.71
CA GLU A 84 -1.56 4.16 0.73
C GLU A 84 -0.25 4.63 0.10
N PHE A 85 -0.13 4.48 -1.23
CA PHE A 85 0.95 4.99 -2.05
C PHE A 85 0.47 6.23 -2.78
N ASN A 86 1.20 7.34 -2.65
CA ASN A 86 0.91 8.58 -3.35
C ASN A 86 1.81 8.73 -4.59
N TYR A 87 1.26 9.27 -5.67
CA TYR A 87 1.98 9.43 -6.94
C TYR A 87 3.28 10.25 -6.82
N ILE A 88 3.45 11.06 -5.76
CA ILE A 88 4.70 11.78 -5.47
C ILE A 88 5.83 10.89 -4.89
N GLY A 89 5.66 9.57 -4.84
CA GLY A 89 6.70 8.62 -4.45
C GLY A 89 6.85 8.41 -2.94
N VAL A 90 5.75 8.55 -2.18
CA VAL A 90 5.70 8.28 -0.74
C VAL A 90 4.59 7.28 -0.42
N ALA A 91 4.74 6.54 0.67
CA ALA A 91 3.74 5.60 1.16
C ALA A 91 3.53 5.74 2.67
N LYS A 92 2.30 5.53 3.13
CA LYS A 92 1.96 5.38 4.55
C LYS A 92 1.17 4.10 4.76
N HIS A 93 1.16 3.57 5.98
CA HIS A 93 0.47 2.32 6.28
C HIS A 93 -0.20 2.37 7.65
N GLY A 94 -1.24 1.57 7.82
CA GLY A 94 -1.99 1.56 9.06
C GLY A 94 -2.89 0.34 9.19
N ALA A 95 -3.30 0.06 10.42
CA ALA A 95 -4.19 -1.03 10.74
C ALA A 95 -5.29 -0.57 11.71
N ILE A 96 -6.44 -1.25 11.72
CA ILE A 96 -7.42 -1.12 12.80
C ILE A 96 -6.83 -1.82 14.03
N ASN A 97 -6.53 -1.07 15.07
CA ASN A 97 -6.20 -1.65 16.36
C ASN A 97 -7.49 -2.13 17.05
N SER A 98 -7.49 -3.39 17.50
CA SER A 98 -8.55 -3.98 18.33
C SER A 98 -8.20 -3.88 19.81
#